data_AF-A0A939W4A8-F1
#
_entry.id   AF-A0A939W4A8-F1
#
_cell.length_a   1.000
_cell.length_b   1.000
_cell.length_c   1.000
_cell.angle_alpha   90.00
_cell.angle_beta   90.00
_cell.angle_gamma   90.00
#
_symmetry.space_group_name_H-M   'P 1'
#
loop_
_entity.id
_entity.type
_entity.pdbx_description
1 polymer ?
#
loop_
_entity_poly.entity_id
_entity_poly.type
_entity_poly.pdbx_seq_one_letter_code
_entity_poly.pdbx_strand_id
1 'polypeptide(L)'
;LAVCTLGSSTDEQRVDSLNGDVTKQFMLHYNFPPFCVGEVKPVRLSRREIGHGALAEKSLRPVLPAQDSFPFTIRVVSETLESNGSSSMAAVCGGCLSLMDAGVPISAPVAGVAMGLIKEGDQFVVLTDILGDEDAMGDMDFKVAGTAEGVTGIQMDIKVEGLSTDIMRAAMRQAHEGRLHILGEMAKVLAGPRAELSQYAPQHAEIYVNPDIIRLIIGPGGKNIKAITTATGSAVDIDDSGKISIFAPTAEALAKTTEMLKYYDQRPDLGKNYTAKVRKILEIGAIVEVLPNVEALVHVSQLDVKRVDKVEDVARLGEEMTVKVIEINGDRIRASRRAVLLEEQGHPWSPEDTARPAPRPRGDRGDRGDRGDRGDRGDRGDRGDRGDRGDRGDRRGGRGRGRGDSHR
;
A
#
# COMPACT_ATOMS: atom_id res chain seq x y z
N LEU A 1 12.33 -11.93 26.89
CA LEU A 1 12.97 -11.72 25.58
C LEU A 1 11.92 -11.17 24.63
N ALA A 2 12.21 -10.09 23.91
CA ALA A 2 11.30 -9.55 22.90
C ALA A 2 12.03 -9.44 21.56
N VAL A 3 11.40 -9.91 20.48
CA VAL A 3 11.97 -9.93 19.14
C VAL A 3 11.01 -9.25 18.18
N CYS A 4 11.51 -8.29 17.40
CA CYS A 4 10.79 -7.59 16.36
C CYS A 4 11.16 -8.15 14.99
N THR A 5 10.16 -8.37 14.14
CA THR A 5 10.31 -8.81 12.76
C THR A 5 9.55 -7.83 11.86
N LEU A 6 10.21 -7.41 10.78
CA LEU A 6 9.62 -6.57 9.75
C LEU A 6 9.24 -7.44 8.55
N GLY A 7 8.04 -7.22 8.03
CA GLY A 7 7.48 -7.93 6.88
C GLY A 7 6.86 -6.97 5.87
N SER A 8 6.37 -7.53 4.78
CA SER A 8 5.65 -6.79 3.73
C SER A 8 4.14 -6.81 3.96
N SER A 9 3.36 -6.21 3.06
CA SER A 9 1.90 -6.21 3.13
C SER A 9 1.28 -7.62 3.09
N THR A 10 1.98 -8.63 2.53
CA THR A 10 1.50 -10.01 2.54
C THR A 10 1.58 -10.68 3.91
N ASP A 11 2.37 -10.13 4.82
CA ASP A 11 2.55 -10.65 6.18
C ASP A 11 1.56 -10.05 7.17
N GLU A 12 0.70 -9.12 6.72
CA GLU A 12 -0.36 -8.53 7.53
C GLU A 12 -1.38 -9.59 7.97
N GLN A 13 -1.83 -9.49 9.22
CA GLN A 13 -2.84 -10.41 9.73
C GLN A 13 -4.23 -9.96 9.28
N ARG A 14 -4.87 -10.76 8.43
CA ARG A 14 -6.29 -10.60 8.10
C ARG A 14 -7.15 -11.27 9.16
N VAL A 15 -8.06 -10.50 9.74
CA VAL A 15 -9.00 -10.93 10.79
C VAL A 15 -10.41 -10.79 10.25
N ASP A 16 -11.05 -11.93 9.98
CA ASP A 16 -12.49 -11.99 9.74
C ASP A 16 -13.19 -11.77 11.10
N SER A 17 -13.90 -10.65 11.21
CA SER A 17 -14.58 -10.25 12.43
C SER A 17 -16.08 -10.06 12.17
N LEU A 18 -16.89 -10.11 13.23
CA LEU A 18 -18.32 -9.84 13.14
C LEU A 18 -18.66 -8.46 12.54
N ASN A 19 -17.73 -7.51 12.61
CA ASN A 19 -17.89 -6.16 12.08
C ASN A 19 -17.29 -5.99 10.66
N GLY A 20 -16.84 -7.08 10.03
CA GLY A 20 -16.17 -7.10 8.74
C GLY A 20 -14.69 -7.48 8.83
N ASP A 21 -14.07 -7.61 7.66
CA ASP A 21 -12.65 -7.93 7.53
C ASP A 21 -11.79 -6.76 8.01
N VAL A 22 -10.89 -7.04 8.96
CA VAL A 22 -9.90 -6.08 9.48
C VAL A 22 -8.51 -6.60 9.19
N THR A 23 -7.63 -5.73 8.72
CA THR A 23 -6.21 -6.07 8.54
C THR A 23 -5.37 -5.41 9.63
N LYS A 24 -4.46 -6.19 10.23
CA LYS A 24 -3.53 -5.75 11.26
C LYS A 24 -2.10 -5.76 10.74
N GLN A 25 -1.51 -4.58 10.73
CA GLN A 25 -0.09 -4.36 10.42
C GLN A 25 0.82 -4.51 11.62
N PHE A 26 0.33 -4.20 12.81
CA PHE A 26 1.05 -4.43 14.04
C PHE A 26 0.45 -5.61 14.79
N MET A 27 1.30 -6.58 15.11
CA MET A 27 0.95 -7.77 15.88
C MET A 27 1.90 -7.91 17.05
N LEU A 28 1.35 -8.13 18.24
CA LEU A 28 2.15 -8.55 19.39
C LEU A 28 1.68 -9.92 19.86
N HIS A 29 2.57 -10.91 19.71
CA HIS A 29 2.37 -12.24 20.26
C HIS A 29 3.12 -12.37 21.58
N TYR A 30 2.44 -12.87 22.59
CA TYR A 30 2.97 -13.06 23.91
C TYR A 30 2.90 -14.54 24.28
N ASN A 31 4.03 -15.07 24.73
CA ASN A 31 4.19 -16.47 25.09
C ASN A 31 4.64 -16.58 26.56
N PHE A 32 4.03 -17.51 27.29
CA PHE A 32 4.30 -17.80 28.69
C PHE A 32 4.61 -19.29 28.86
N PRO A 33 5.82 -19.73 28.45
CA PRO A 33 6.19 -21.13 28.54
C PRO A 33 6.26 -21.59 30.02
N PRO A 34 5.87 -22.84 30.36
CA PRO A 34 5.81 -23.30 31.76
C PRO A 34 7.14 -23.21 32.53
N PHE A 35 8.27 -23.33 31.83
CA PHE A 35 9.59 -23.23 32.46
C PHE A 35 9.87 -21.85 33.06
N CYS A 36 9.17 -20.79 32.64
CA CYS A 36 9.42 -19.43 33.16
C CYS A 36 9.03 -19.26 34.63
N VAL A 37 8.25 -20.21 35.16
CA VAL A 37 7.88 -20.34 36.58
C VAL A 37 8.41 -21.65 37.18
N GLY A 38 9.33 -22.33 36.48
CA GLY A 38 9.91 -23.60 36.94
C GLY A 38 8.97 -24.81 36.86
N GLU A 39 7.88 -24.74 36.09
CA GLU A 39 6.91 -25.83 35.95
C GLU A 39 7.12 -26.64 34.67
N VAL A 40 6.62 -27.90 34.67
CA VAL A 40 6.58 -28.77 33.50
C VAL A 40 5.13 -29.04 33.11
N LYS A 41 4.65 -28.39 32.05
CA LYS A 41 3.28 -28.53 31.53
C LYS A 41 3.28 -28.57 30.00
N PRO A 42 2.24 -29.11 29.34
CA PRO A 42 2.09 -29.01 27.89
C PRO A 42 1.99 -27.54 27.46
N VAL A 43 2.74 -27.16 26.43
CA VAL A 43 2.67 -25.80 25.85
C VAL A 43 1.35 -25.68 25.09
N ARG A 44 0.46 -24.80 25.59
CA ARG A 44 -0.84 -24.50 24.97
C ARG A 44 -1.11 -23.02 25.14
N LEU A 45 -1.62 -22.38 24.09
CA LEU A 45 -2.01 -20.98 24.15
C LEU A 45 -3.21 -20.82 25.11
N SER A 46 -3.05 -19.93 26.09
CA SER A 46 -4.07 -19.64 27.11
C SER A 46 -4.78 -18.30 26.85
N ARG A 47 -5.98 -18.13 27.41
CA ARG A 47 -6.69 -16.84 27.36
C ARG A 47 -5.89 -15.71 28.02
N ARG A 48 -5.13 -16.03 29.07
CA ARG A 48 -4.28 -15.06 29.79
C ARG A 48 -3.16 -14.55 28.90
N GLU A 49 -2.48 -15.43 28.17
CA GLU A 49 -1.44 -15.05 27.21
C GLU A 49 -1.97 -14.14 26.11
N ILE A 50 -3.13 -14.47 25.54
CA ILE A 50 -3.80 -13.61 24.54
C ILE A 50 -4.14 -12.24 25.15
N GLY A 51 -4.68 -12.23 26.37
CA GLY A 51 -5.04 -11.00 27.08
C GLY A 51 -3.83 -10.11 27.39
N HIS A 52 -2.72 -10.71 27.85
CA HIS A 52 -1.46 -10.01 28.10
C HIS A 52 -0.85 -9.46 26.81
N GLY A 53 -0.84 -10.27 25.74
CA GLY A 53 -0.39 -9.84 24.41
C GLY A 53 -1.22 -8.67 23.89
N ALA A 54 -2.54 -8.73 24.01
CA ALA A 54 -3.43 -7.65 23.61
C ALA A 54 -3.25 -6.37 24.44
N LEU A 55 -2.97 -6.48 25.74
CA LEU A 55 -2.64 -5.32 26.58
C LEU A 55 -1.35 -4.66 26.11
N ALA A 56 -0.30 -5.45 25.87
CA ALA A 56 0.98 -4.91 25.40
C ALA A 56 0.85 -4.30 23.99
N GLU A 57 0.13 -4.96 23.07
CA GLU A 57 -0.18 -4.45 21.73
C GLU A 57 -0.88 -3.09 21.82
N LYS A 58 -1.95 -3.00 22.63
CA LYS A 58 -2.70 -1.75 22.83
C LYS A 58 -1.85 -0.63 23.43
N SER A 59 -0.88 -0.99 24.27
CA SER A 59 -0.01 -0.02 24.96
C SER A 59 1.08 0.54 24.04
N LEU A 60 1.56 -0.25 23.06
CA LEU A 60 2.58 0.20 22.10
C LEU A 60 1.98 0.85 20.86
N ARG A 61 0.78 0.46 20.44
CA ARG A 61 0.13 0.99 19.22
C ARG A 61 0.08 2.53 19.12
N PRO A 62 -0.19 3.31 20.19
CA PRO A 62 -0.29 4.76 20.09
C PRO A 62 1.01 5.48 19.69
N VAL A 63 2.17 4.84 19.85
CA VAL A 63 3.48 5.43 19.50
C VAL A 63 4.03 4.93 18.17
N LEU A 64 3.33 4.00 17.50
CA LEU A 64 3.77 3.48 16.22
C LEU A 64 3.66 4.53 15.11
N PRO A 65 4.56 4.51 14.13
CA PRO A 65 4.49 5.39 12.97
C PRO A 65 3.24 5.11 12.13
N ALA A 66 2.82 6.11 11.35
CA ALA A 66 1.80 5.92 10.34
C ALA A 66 2.32 5.01 9.21
N GLN A 67 1.42 4.24 8.60
CA GLN A 67 1.75 3.30 7.53
C GLN A 67 2.52 3.95 6.38
N ASP A 68 2.11 5.13 5.93
CA ASP A 68 2.78 5.83 4.82
C ASP A 68 4.23 6.22 5.14
N SER A 69 4.55 6.43 6.43
CA SER A 69 5.89 6.79 6.87
C SER A 69 6.78 5.58 7.18
N PHE A 70 6.17 4.44 7.48
CA PHE A 70 6.88 3.20 7.79
C PHE A 70 6.06 2.02 7.26
N PRO A 71 6.19 1.70 5.96
CA PRO A 71 5.28 0.81 5.24
C PRO A 71 5.58 -0.67 5.50
N PHE A 72 6.05 -1.02 6.69
CA PHE A 72 6.34 -2.40 7.06
C PHE A 72 5.26 -2.96 7.96
N THR A 73 4.96 -4.24 7.76
CA THR A 73 4.26 -5.04 8.76
C THR A 73 5.21 -5.29 9.92
N ILE A 74 4.75 -5.06 11.15
CA ILE A 74 5.56 -5.20 12.36
C ILE A 74 4.99 -6.32 13.22
N ARG A 75 5.83 -7.32 13.50
CA ARG A 75 5.51 -8.38 14.45
C ARG A 75 6.48 -8.34 15.62
N VAL A 76 5.95 -8.19 16.83
CA VAL A 76 6.71 -8.38 18.07
C VAL A 76 6.31 -9.71 18.70
N VAL A 77 7.30 -10.53 19.05
CA VAL A 77 7.10 -11.73 19.86
C VAL A 77 7.78 -11.52 21.20
N SER A 78 7.00 -11.54 22.28
CA SER A 78 7.49 -11.48 23.65
C SER A 78 7.47 -12.87 24.27
N GLU A 79 8.66 -13.44 24.45
CA GLU A 79 8.91 -14.71 25.13
C GLU A 79 9.24 -14.44 26.60
N THR A 80 8.36 -14.88 27.50
CA THR A 80 8.60 -14.80 28.95
C THR A 80 9.53 -15.93 29.35
N LEU A 81 10.78 -15.60 29.68
CA LEU A 81 11.77 -16.62 30.08
C LEU A 81 11.79 -16.84 31.59
N GLU A 82 11.39 -15.82 32.36
CA GLU A 82 11.30 -15.81 33.81
C GLU A 82 10.08 -14.96 34.19
N SER A 83 9.34 -15.36 35.23
CA SER A 83 8.20 -14.58 35.72
C SER A 83 8.04 -14.71 37.22
N ASN A 84 8.36 -13.64 37.94
CA ASN A 84 7.99 -13.46 39.35
C ASN A 84 7.18 -12.18 39.60
N GLY A 85 6.89 -11.42 38.54
CA GLY A 85 6.10 -10.19 38.56
C GLY A 85 5.35 -10.02 37.25
N SER A 86 5.06 -8.80 36.86
CA SER A 86 4.23 -8.53 35.68
C SER A 86 4.98 -8.68 34.35
N SER A 87 4.99 -9.90 33.85
CA SER A 87 5.52 -10.25 32.52
C SER A 87 4.82 -9.53 31.37
N SER A 88 3.56 -9.07 31.54
CA SER A 88 2.89 -8.25 30.53
C SER A 88 3.45 -6.82 30.45
N MET A 89 3.86 -6.22 31.58
CA MET A 89 4.56 -4.93 31.56
C MET A 89 5.99 -5.07 31.06
N ALA A 90 6.67 -6.17 31.40
CA ALA A 90 7.95 -6.51 30.79
C ALA A 90 7.84 -6.68 29.27
N ALA A 91 6.74 -7.24 28.76
CA ALA A 91 6.47 -7.35 27.32
C ALA A 91 6.31 -5.97 26.64
N VAL A 92 5.74 -4.97 27.34
CA VAL A 92 5.70 -3.59 26.85
C VAL A 92 7.10 -3.00 26.76
N CYS A 93 7.88 -3.05 27.85
CA CYS A 93 9.22 -2.48 27.90
C CYS A 93 10.16 -3.16 26.88
N GLY A 94 10.16 -4.50 26.87
CA GLY A 94 10.95 -5.29 25.93
C GLY A 94 10.49 -5.09 24.48
N GLY A 95 9.18 -5.05 24.24
CA GLY A 95 8.61 -4.76 22.92
C GLY A 95 9.03 -3.39 22.42
N CYS A 96 8.98 -2.36 23.27
CA CYS A 96 9.44 -1.01 22.92
C CYS A 96 10.93 -0.99 22.55
N LEU A 97 11.80 -1.60 23.36
CA LEU A 97 13.23 -1.69 23.05
C LEU A 97 13.47 -2.46 21.74
N SER A 98 12.74 -3.54 21.51
CA SER A 98 12.85 -4.35 20.30
C SER A 98 12.43 -3.59 19.04
N LEU A 99 11.37 -2.77 19.13
CA LEU A 99 10.93 -1.89 18.05
C LEU A 99 12.01 -0.85 17.71
N MET A 100 12.57 -0.19 18.74
CA MET A 100 13.62 0.80 18.56
C MET A 100 14.90 0.18 17.98
N ASP A 101 15.29 -1.01 18.46
CA ASP A 101 16.46 -1.74 17.98
C ASP A 101 16.28 -2.20 16.52
N ALA A 102 15.06 -2.56 16.12
CA ALA A 102 14.72 -2.86 14.73
C ALA A 102 14.64 -1.61 13.82
N GLY A 103 14.84 -0.40 14.36
CA GLY A 103 14.79 0.86 13.62
C GLY A 103 13.38 1.35 13.31
N VAL A 104 12.36 0.86 14.04
CA VAL A 104 10.99 1.37 13.92
C VAL A 104 10.93 2.79 14.50
N PRO A 105 10.53 3.81 13.73
CA PRO A 105 10.52 5.20 14.16
C PRO A 105 9.31 5.49 15.06
N ILE A 106 9.31 4.94 16.28
CA ILE A 106 8.28 5.24 17.29
C ILE A 106 8.39 6.70 17.75
N SER A 107 7.26 7.33 18.06
CA SER A 107 7.22 8.75 18.45
C SER A 107 7.82 9.02 19.83
N ALA A 108 7.72 8.06 20.75
CA ALA A 108 8.34 8.12 22.07
C ALA A 108 8.49 6.71 22.68
N PRO A 109 9.51 6.47 23.54
CA PRO A 109 9.62 5.21 24.28
C PRO A 109 8.46 5.00 25.26
N VAL A 110 8.03 3.76 25.42
CA VAL A 110 6.92 3.34 26.29
C VAL A 110 7.42 2.32 27.30
N ALA A 111 7.14 2.55 28.59
CA ALA A 111 7.36 1.58 29.64
C ALA A 111 6.05 1.21 30.32
N GLY A 112 6.01 0.02 30.92
CA GLY A 112 4.93 -0.46 31.76
C GLY A 112 5.40 -0.69 33.19
N VAL A 113 4.51 -0.47 34.15
CA VAL A 113 4.71 -0.83 35.57
C VAL A 113 3.45 -1.51 36.11
N ALA A 114 3.64 -2.52 36.96
CA ALA A 114 2.56 -3.14 37.69
C ALA A 114 2.53 -2.63 39.12
N MET A 115 1.32 -2.42 39.61
CA MET A 115 1.05 -1.75 40.86
C MET A 115 0.02 -2.57 41.62
N GLY A 116 0.17 -2.60 42.93
CA GLY A 116 -0.76 -3.24 43.84
C GLY A 116 -1.30 -2.25 44.84
N LEU A 117 -2.38 -2.64 45.50
CA LEU A 117 -2.90 -1.91 46.64
C LEU A 117 -3.39 -2.89 47.70
N ILE A 118 -3.03 -2.61 48.95
CA ILE A 118 -3.53 -3.29 50.14
C ILE A 118 -4.28 -2.26 50.97
N LYS A 119 -5.48 -2.60 51.44
CA LYS A 119 -6.37 -1.72 52.20
C LYS A 119 -6.98 -2.45 53.39
N GLU A 120 -6.79 -1.89 54.58
CA GLU A 120 -7.43 -2.37 55.81
C GLU A 120 -8.13 -1.20 56.50
N GLY A 121 -9.47 -1.26 56.59
CA GLY A 121 -10.27 -0.13 57.06
C GLY A 121 -10.03 1.12 56.21
N ASP A 122 -9.60 2.21 56.84
CA ASP A 122 -9.27 3.48 56.17
C ASP A 122 -7.79 3.60 55.76
N GLN A 123 -6.95 2.64 56.13
CA GLN A 123 -5.54 2.63 55.78
C GLN A 123 -5.33 1.92 54.44
N PHE A 124 -4.43 2.45 53.62
CA PHE A 124 -4.03 1.80 52.37
C PHE A 124 -2.54 1.99 52.10
N VAL A 125 -1.97 1.04 51.37
CA VAL A 125 -0.60 1.08 50.87
C VAL A 125 -0.62 0.75 49.39
N VAL A 126 0.09 1.56 48.59
CA VAL A 126 0.30 1.30 47.17
C VAL A 126 1.67 0.65 47.00
N LEU A 127 1.69 -0.50 46.35
CA LEU A 127 2.89 -1.27 46.02
C LEU A 127 3.32 -0.97 44.59
N THR A 128 4.62 -0.87 44.34
CA THR A 128 5.21 -0.63 43.03
C THR A 128 6.03 -1.82 42.59
N ASP A 129 5.85 -2.23 41.33
CA ASP A 129 6.46 -3.40 40.73
C ASP A 129 6.16 -4.69 41.49
N ILE A 130 4.87 -4.98 41.61
CA ILE A 130 4.40 -6.10 42.44
C ILE A 130 4.90 -7.46 41.96
N LEU A 131 5.22 -8.30 42.95
CA LEU A 131 5.47 -9.71 42.80
C LEU A 131 4.17 -10.50 42.63
N GLY A 132 4.28 -11.75 42.18
CA GLY A 132 3.13 -12.65 42.04
C GLY A 132 2.36 -12.88 43.36
N ASP A 133 3.08 -12.97 44.48
CA ASP A 133 2.48 -13.13 45.81
C ASP A 133 1.74 -11.87 46.27
N GLU A 134 2.29 -10.69 45.95
CA GLU A 134 1.68 -9.39 46.28
C GLU A 134 0.41 -9.13 45.46
N ASP A 135 0.36 -9.57 44.19
CA ASP A 135 -0.87 -9.58 43.39
C ASP A 135 -1.91 -10.52 44.04
N ALA A 136 -1.51 -11.76 44.36
CA ALA A 136 -2.43 -12.76 44.91
C ALA A 136 -3.07 -12.33 46.23
N MET A 137 -2.34 -11.59 47.07
CA MET A 137 -2.80 -11.10 48.37
C MET A 137 -3.35 -9.66 48.34
N GLY A 138 -3.11 -8.91 47.27
CA GLY A 138 -3.52 -7.52 47.15
C GLY A 138 -5.02 -7.36 46.87
N ASP A 139 -5.58 -6.24 47.32
CA ASP A 139 -6.99 -5.86 47.16
C ASP A 139 -7.32 -5.27 45.78
N MET A 140 -6.28 -4.86 45.06
CA MET A 140 -6.36 -4.37 43.70
C MET A 140 -4.99 -4.53 43.03
N ASP A 141 -4.99 -4.99 41.77
CA ASP A 141 -3.83 -4.90 40.89
C ASP A 141 -4.15 -4.02 39.69
N PHE A 142 -3.19 -3.19 39.31
CA PHE A 142 -3.32 -2.42 38.08
C PHE A 142 -2.00 -2.25 37.36
N LYS A 143 -2.11 -2.18 36.04
CA LYS A 143 -1.00 -2.18 35.11
C LYS A 143 -1.11 -0.90 34.31
N VAL A 144 -0.06 -0.09 34.32
CA VAL A 144 -0.03 1.20 33.64
C VAL A 144 1.15 1.23 32.69
N ALA A 145 0.87 1.47 31.41
CA ALA A 145 1.86 1.67 30.38
C ALA A 145 1.75 3.05 29.76
N GLY A 146 2.87 3.63 29.35
CA GLY A 146 2.89 4.97 28.81
C GLY A 146 4.28 5.51 28.51
N THR A 147 4.29 6.68 27.88
CA THR A 147 5.47 7.51 27.66
C THR A 147 5.73 8.38 28.89
N ALA A 148 6.75 9.24 28.81
CA ALA A 148 6.97 10.29 29.80
C ALA A 148 5.84 11.33 29.82
N GLU A 149 5.13 11.51 28.71
CA GLU A 149 4.09 12.54 28.56
C GLU A 149 2.69 12.04 28.91
N GLY A 150 2.43 10.74 28.80
CA GLY A 150 1.08 10.23 28.98
C GLY A 150 0.97 8.72 29.08
N VAL A 151 -0.24 8.27 29.46
CA VAL A 151 -0.61 6.85 29.53
C VAL A 151 -1.09 6.38 28.17
N THR A 152 -0.55 5.26 27.69
CA THR A 152 -0.96 4.62 26.42
C THR A 152 -1.82 3.38 26.64
N GLY A 153 -1.71 2.74 27.81
CA GLY A 153 -2.52 1.59 28.19
C GLY A 153 -2.70 1.49 29.69
N ILE A 154 -3.91 1.07 30.11
CA ILE A 154 -4.22 0.81 31.50
C ILE A 154 -5.11 -0.44 31.60
N GLN A 155 -4.83 -1.28 32.59
CA GLN A 155 -5.68 -2.38 33.01
C GLN A 155 -5.78 -2.35 34.53
N MET A 156 -6.99 -2.50 35.06
CA MET A 156 -7.25 -2.52 36.49
C MET A 156 -8.13 -3.71 36.82
N ASP A 157 -7.76 -4.46 37.85
CA ASP A 157 -8.59 -5.50 38.46
C ASP A 157 -8.76 -5.14 39.94
N ILE A 158 -10.00 -4.90 40.34
CA ILE A 158 -10.36 -4.42 41.67
C ILE A 158 -11.08 -5.54 42.39
N LYS A 159 -10.54 -5.99 43.53
CA LYS A 159 -11.06 -7.12 44.30
C LYS A 159 -11.89 -6.67 45.52
N VAL A 160 -11.88 -5.37 45.83
CA VAL A 160 -12.59 -4.77 46.98
C VAL A 160 -13.47 -3.58 46.60
N GLU A 161 -14.49 -3.31 47.43
CA GLU A 161 -15.29 -2.10 47.33
C GLU A 161 -14.64 -0.92 48.07
N GLY A 162 -15.08 0.30 47.78
CA GLY A 162 -14.71 1.49 48.57
C GLY A 162 -13.35 2.12 48.23
N LEU A 163 -12.87 1.96 46.99
CA LEU A 163 -11.73 2.74 46.49
C LEU A 163 -12.17 4.16 46.13
N SER A 164 -11.69 5.14 46.90
CA SER A 164 -11.96 6.55 46.63
C SER A 164 -11.12 7.07 45.46
N THR A 165 -11.58 8.16 44.84
CA THR A 165 -10.82 8.87 43.79
C THR A 165 -9.44 9.33 44.28
N ASP A 166 -9.30 9.65 45.57
CA ASP A 166 -8.03 10.09 46.14
C ASP A 166 -7.02 8.95 46.24
N ILE A 167 -7.48 7.74 46.60
CA ILE A 167 -6.66 6.53 46.58
C ILE A 167 -6.17 6.26 45.16
N MET A 168 -7.08 6.30 44.18
CA MET A 168 -6.75 6.13 42.77
C MET A 168 -5.74 7.16 42.26
N ARG A 169 -5.88 8.43 42.67
CA ARG A 169 -4.96 9.50 42.31
C ARG A 169 -3.57 9.27 42.89
N ALA A 170 -3.48 8.85 44.16
CA ALA A 170 -2.22 8.52 44.80
C ALA A 170 -1.54 7.35 44.08
N ALA A 171 -2.30 6.29 43.76
CA ALA A 171 -1.81 5.12 43.07
C ALA A 171 -1.29 5.45 41.66
N MET A 172 -2.02 6.26 40.89
CA MET A 172 -1.59 6.70 39.55
C MET A 172 -0.36 7.61 39.58
N ARG A 173 -0.18 8.43 40.63
CA ARG A 173 1.03 9.25 40.80
C ARG A 173 2.25 8.38 41.06
N GLN A 174 2.13 7.39 41.95
CA GLN A 174 3.23 6.46 42.23
C GLN A 174 3.55 5.58 41.01
N ALA A 175 2.53 5.17 40.25
CA ALA A 175 2.72 4.47 38.97
C ALA A 175 3.44 5.33 37.93
N HIS A 176 3.15 6.63 37.88
CA HIS A 176 3.86 7.56 37.01
C HIS A 176 5.35 7.65 37.37
N GLU A 177 5.69 7.77 38.66
CA GLU A 177 7.08 7.79 39.14
C GLU A 177 7.82 6.49 38.80
N GLY A 178 7.21 5.33 39.08
CA GLY A 178 7.77 4.02 38.74
C GLY A 178 7.98 3.85 37.23
N ARG A 179 7.02 4.29 36.41
CA ARG A 179 7.15 4.24 34.95
C ARG A 179 8.29 5.12 34.43
N LEU A 180 8.44 6.33 34.96
CA LEU A 180 9.55 7.22 34.59
C LEU A 180 10.91 6.64 34.99
N HIS A 181 10.99 5.97 36.15
CA HIS A 181 12.19 5.25 36.56
C HIS A 181 12.56 4.17 35.53
N ILE A 182 11.61 3.31 35.14
CA ILE A 182 11.85 2.25 34.15
C ILE A 182 12.25 2.82 32.78
N LEU A 183 11.60 3.91 32.32
CA LEU A 183 12.00 4.62 31.10
C LEU A 183 13.46 5.11 31.18
N GLY A 184 13.87 5.62 32.34
CA GLY A 184 15.24 6.03 32.61
C GLY A 184 16.23 4.87 32.48
N GLU A 185 15.90 3.70 33.01
CA GLU A 185 16.74 2.50 32.86
C GLU A 185 16.80 2.00 31.42
N MET A 186 15.67 1.99 30.69
CA MET A 186 15.64 1.64 29.27
C MET A 186 16.53 2.57 28.43
N ALA A 187 16.47 3.88 28.69
CA ALA A 187 17.21 4.90 27.96
C ALA A 187 18.74 4.77 28.13
N LYS A 188 19.23 4.17 29.22
CA LYS A 188 20.67 3.89 29.41
C LYS A 188 21.20 2.88 28.38
N VAL A 189 20.34 2.00 27.87
CA VAL A 189 20.70 0.98 26.87
C VAL A 189 20.45 1.49 25.46
N LEU A 190 19.26 2.05 25.21
CA LEU A 190 18.87 2.54 23.89
C LEU A 190 17.99 3.78 24.05
N ALA A 191 18.55 4.95 23.76
CA ALA A 191 17.88 6.23 23.96
C ALA A 191 16.75 6.50 22.94
N GLY A 192 16.76 5.83 21.79
CA GLY A 192 15.76 5.99 20.74
C GLY A 192 15.95 4.98 19.60
N PRO A 193 15.08 5.04 18.58
CA PRO A 193 15.16 4.17 17.41
C PRO A 193 16.52 4.25 16.71
N ARG A 194 17.00 3.11 16.21
CA ARG A 194 18.16 3.09 15.30
C ARG A 194 17.81 3.82 13.99
N ALA A 195 18.80 4.51 13.43
CA ALA A 195 18.64 5.24 12.17
C ALA A 195 18.57 4.31 10.95
N GLU A 196 19.21 3.15 11.03
CA GLU A 196 19.27 2.17 9.96
C GLU A 196 18.53 0.89 10.37
N LEU A 197 17.78 0.32 9.42
CA LEU A 197 17.17 -1.00 9.56
C LEU A 197 18.24 -2.09 9.49
N SER A 198 17.91 -3.28 10.00
CA SER A 198 18.76 -4.46 9.85
C SER A 198 19.06 -4.74 8.37
N GLN A 199 20.30 -5.15 8.06
CA GLN A 199 20.68 -5.59 6.71
C GLN A 199 19.86 -6.78 6.19
N TYR A 200 19.24 -7.54 7.10
CA TYR A 200 18.36 -8.67 6.80
C TYR A 200 16.87 -8.28 6.82
N ALA A 201 16.55 -7.03 7.16
CA ALA A 201 15.20 -6.54 7.04
C ALA A 201 14.84 -6.36 5.56
N PRO A 202 13.57 -6.60 5.19
CA PRO A 202 13.11 -6.30 3.85
C PRO A 202 13.40 -4.84 3.49
N GLN A 203 13.91 -4.62 2.29
CA GLN A 203 14.09 -3.30 1.72
C GLN A 203 12.77 -2.86 1.09
N HIS A 204 12.46 -1.57 1.21
CA HIS A 204 11.29 -0.98 0.61
C HIS A 204 11.65 0.13 -0.39
N ALA A 205 10.99 0.16 -1.54
CA ALA A 205 11.01 1.29 -2.45
C ALA A 205 9.61 1.54 -3.01
N GLU A 206 9.30 2.82 -3.19
CA GLU A 206 8.12 3.25 -3.92
C GLU A 206 8.54 3.79 -5.28
N ILE A 207 7.84 3.35 -6.32
CA ILE A 207 7.94 3.93 -7.66
C ILE A 207 6.56 4.34 -8.13
N TYR A 208 6.52 5.36 -8.97
CA TYR A 208 5.30 5.85 -9.59
C TYR A 208 5.36 5.55 -11.08
N VAL A 209 4.29 4.93 -11.60
CA VAL A 209 4.11 4.61 -13.01
C VAL A 209 2.80 5.20 -13.52
N ASN A 210 2.64 5.31 -14.83
CA ASN A 210 1.36 5.70 -15.41
C ASN A 210 0.28 4.64 -15.12
N PRO A 211 -0.91 4.99 -14.58
CA PRO A 211 -2.01 4.05 -14.39
C PRO A 211 -2.37 3.19 -15.61
N ASP A 212 -2.19 3.73 -16.83
CA ASP A 212 -2.50 3.01 -18.07
C ASP A 212 -1.67 1.74 -18.27
N ILE A 213 -0.44 1.73 -17.75
CA ILE A 213 0.50 0.60 -17.90
C ILE A 213 0.41 -0.42 -16.75
N ILE A 214 -0.38 -0.15 -15.70
CA ILE A 214 -0.59 -1.10 -14.59
C ILE A 214 -1.08 -2.45 -15.11
N ARG A 215 -2.03 -2.44 -16.06
CA ARG A 215 -2.60 -3.67 -16.67
C ARG A 215 -1.53 -4.51 -17.35
N LEU A 216 -0.51 -3.85 -17.89
CA LEU A 216 0.61 -4.46 -18.60
C LEU A 216 1.60 -5.11 -17.63
N ILE A 217 1.91 -4.40 -16.53
CA ILE A 217 2.77 -4.86 -15.44
C ILE A 217 2.15 -6.09 -14.74
N ILE A 218 0.85 -6.06 -14.46
CA ILE A 218 0.13 -7.20 -13.88
C ILE A 218 0.07 -8.35 -14.90
N GLY A 219 -0.25 -8.02 -16.15
CA GLY A 219 -0.44 -8.98 -17.23
C GLY A 219 -1.72 -9.83 -17.07
N PRO A 220 -2.07 -10.66 -18.07
CA PRO A 220 -3.29 -11.45 -18.06
C PRO A 220 -3.29 -12.44 -16.88
N GLY A 221 -4.24 -12.26 -15.94
CA GLY A 221 -4.36 -13.08 -14.74
C GLY A 221 -3.23 -12.91 -13.72
N GLY A 222 -2.50 -11.80 -13.76
CA GLY A 222 -1.37 -11.55 -12.86
C GLY A 222 -0.10 -12.34 -13.21
N LYS A 223 0.01 -12.87 -14.45
CA LYS A 223 1.15 -13.70 -14.86
C LYS A 223 2.48 -12.95 -14.84
N ASN A 224 2.50 -11.71 -15.29
CA ASN A 224 3.74 -10.93 -15.40
C ASN A 224 4.26 -10.56 -14.01
N ILE A 225 3.39 -10.02 -13.16
CA ILE A 225 3.77 -9.68 -11.78
C ILE A 225 4.20 -10.91 -10.98
N LYS A 226 3.52 -12.06 -11.12
CA LYS A 226 3.95 -13.32 -10.49
C LYS A 226 5.30 -13.80 -10.99
N ALA A 227 5.62 -13.62 -12.28
CA ALA A 227 6.93 -13.97 -12.81
C ALA A 227 8.03 -13.07 -12.20
N ILE A 228 7.78 -11.77 -12.07
CA ILE A 228 8.70 -10.82 -11.43
C ILE A 228 8.92 -11.17 -9.95
N THR A 229 7.84 -11.38 -9.19
CA THR A 229 7.95 -11.73 -7.76
C THR A 229 8.62 -13.08 -7.54
N THR A 230 8.36 -14.08 -8.40
CA THR A 230 9.03 -15.39 -8.33
C THR A 230 10.52 -15.29 -8.66
N ALA A 231 10.90 -14.48 -9.65
CA ALA A 231 12.28 -14.34 -10.09
C ALA A 231 13.16 -13.53 -9.11
N THR A 232 12.54 -12.65 -8.32
CA THR A 232 13.23 -11.70 -7.43
C THR A 232 13.01 -12.01 -5.95
N GLY A 233 12.02 -12.82 -5.61
CA GLY A 233 11.57 -13.03 -4.23
C GLY A 233 10.95 -11.78 -3.59
N SER A 234 10.66 -10.74 -4.37
CA SER A 234 10.09 -9.49 -3.87
C SER A 234 8.56 -9.57 -3.81
N ALA A 235 7.95 -8.99 -2.79
CA ALA A 235 6.51 -8.69 -2.78
C ALA A 235 6.28 -7.32 -3.43
N VAL A 236 5.33 -7.24 -4.35
CA VAL A 236 5.01 -6.00 -5.07
C VAL A 236 3.53 -5.73 -4.90
N ASP A 237 3.21 -4.57 -4.36
CA ASP A 237 1.85 -4.07 -4.21
C ASP A 237 1.64 -2.92 -5.18
N ILE A 238 0.49 -2.92 -5.88
CA ILE A 238 0.19 -1.96 -6.94
C ILE A 238 -1.17 -1.34 -6.66
N ASP A 239 -1.16 -0.03 -6.47
CA ASP A 239 -2.36 0.78 -6.32
C ASP A 239 -2.86 1.28 -7.68
N ASP A 240 -4.17 1.45 -7.82
CA ASP A 240 -4.84 2.00 -9.01
C ASP A 240 -4.39 3.43 -9.33
N SER A 241 -3.79 4.13 -8.36
CA SER A 241 -3.17 5.46 -8.53
C SER A 241 -1.88 5.45 -9.34
N GLY A 242 -1.28 4.28 -9.61
CA GLY A 242 0.05 4.16 -10.23
C GLY A 242 1.19 4.12 -9.23
N LYS A 243 0.91 4.12 -7.92
CA LYS A 243 1.91 3.87 -6.88
C LYS A 243 2.20 2.36 -6.80
N ILE A 244 3.48 1.99 -6.93
CA ILE A 244 3.95 0.61 -6.77
C ILE A 244 4.89 0.57 -5.57
N SER A 245 4.53 -0.21 -4.55
CA SER A 245 5.34 -0.47 -3.37
C SER A 245 6.06 -1.81 -3.51
N ILE A 246 7.38 -1.80 -3.42
CA ILE A 246 8.23 -2.97 -3.63
C ILE A 246 8.90 -3.31 -2.30
N PHE A 247 8.68 -4.54 -1.83
CA PHE A 247 9.36 -5.13 -0.68
C PHE A 247 10.28 -6.24 -1.14
N ALA A 248 11.58 -6.07 -0.99
CA ALA A 248 12.58 -7.02 -1.45
C ALA A 248 13.40 -7.59 -0.28
N PRO A 249 13.81 -8.86 -0.30
CA PRO A 249 14.61 -9.45 0.77
C PRO A 249 16.03 -8.86 0.84
N THR A 250 16.54 -8.32 -0.27
CA THR A 250 17.88 -7.72 -0.37
C THR A 250 17.86 -6.47 -1.25
N ALA A 251 18.88 -5.62 -1.11
CA ALA A 251 19.05 -4.44 -1.96
C ALA A 251 19.24 -4.81 -3.44
N GLU A 252 19.90 -5.94 -3.74
CA GLU A 252 20.06 -6.44 -5.10
C GLU A 252 18.72 -6.87 -5.70
N ALA A 253 17.90 -7.60 -4.93
CA ALA A 253 16.56 -7.97 -5.35
C ALA A 253 15.68 -6.73 -5.60
N LEU A 254 15.80 -5.69 -4.75
CA LEU A 254 15.08 -4.43 -4.94
C LEU A 254 15.45 -3.74 -6.25
N ALA A 255 16.74 -3.63 -6.54
CA ALA A 255 17.25 -3.00 -7.76
C ALA A 255 16.76 -3.75 -9.00
N LYS A 256 16.84 -5.08 -8.99
CA LYS A 256 16.38 -5.94 -10.08
C LYS A 256 14.88 -5.86 -10.30
N THR A 257 14.07 -5.87 -9.24
CA THR A 257 12.61 -5.70 -9.32
C THR A 257 12.26 -4.33 -9.88
N THR A 258 12.94 -3.28 -9.41
CA THR A 258 12.75 -1.91 -9.88
C THR A 258 13.08 -1.78 -11.37
N GLU A 259 14.16 -2.41 -11.83
CA GLU A 259 14.54 -2.44 -13.25
C GLU A 259 13.50 -3.17 -14.10
N MET A 260 13.03 -4.34 -13.66
CA MET A 260 11.99 -5.11 -14.33
C MET A 260 10.66 -4.35 -14.44
N LEU A 261 10.30 -3.56 -13.43
CA LEU A 261 9.09 -2.74 -13.45
C LEU A 261 9.27 -1.52 -14.37
N LYS A 262 10.41 -0.84 -14.29
CA LYS A 262 10.74 0.30 -15.18
C LYS A 262 10.82 -0.10 -16.65
N TYR A 263 11.12 -1.36 -16.95
CA TYR A 263 11.09 -1.90 -18.32
C TYR A 263 9.71 -1.71 -18.99
N TYR A 264 8.62 -1.80 -18.22
CA TYR A 264 7.26 -1.58 -18.74
C TYR A 264 6.87 -0.10 -18.87
N ASP A 265 7.57 0.80 -18.17
CA ASP A 265 7.35 2.25 -18.21
C ASP A 265 8.30 2.97 -19.17
N GLN A 266 8.94 2.22 -20.09
CA GLN A 266 9.81 2.83 -21.08
C GLN A 266 8.96 3.62 -22.09
N ARG A 267 9.09 4.94 -22.05
CA ARG A 267 8.56 5.83 -23.10
C ARG A 267 9.64 6.08 -24.16
N PRO A 268 9.25 6.12 -25.44
CA PRO A 268 10.19 6.48 -26.48
C PRO A 268 10.55 7.96 -26.39
N ASP A 269 11.83 8.26 -26.57
CA ASP A 269 12.36 9.61 -26.65
C ASP A 269 12.07 10.20 -28.05
N LEU A 270 11.60 11.45 -28.10
CA LEU A 270 11.45 12.18 -29.35
C LEU A 270 12.82 12.30 -30.03
N GLY A 271 12.89 11.99 -31.33
CA GLY A 271 14.10 12.12 -32.12
C GLY A 271 15.13 11.01 -31.92
N LYS A 272 14.79 9.91 -31.25
CA LYS A 272 15.67 8.74 -31.13
C LYS A 272 15.28 7.65 -32.14
N ASN A 273 16.29 6.91 -32.59
CA ASN A 273 16.12 5.79 -33.52
C ASN A 273 15.90 4.51 -32.70
N TYR A 274 14.85 3.76 -33.06
CA TYR A 274 14.47 2.49 -32.45
C TYR A 274 14.38 1.40 -33.51
N THR A 275 14.87 0.20 -33.19
CA THR A 275 14.61 -1.00 -33.99
C THR A 275 13.21 -1.49 -33.67
N ALA A 276 12.28 -1.31 -34.60
CA ALA A 276 10.86 -1.56 -34.37
C ALA A 276 10.36 -2.74 -35.20
N LYS A 277 9.49 -3.57 -34.61
CA LYS A 277 8.90 -4.73 -35.27
C LYS A 277 7.50 -4.42 -35.79
N VAL A 278 7.22 -4.75 -37.05
CA VAL A 278 5.89 -4.51 -37.66
C VAL A 278 4.85 -5.43 -37.03
N ARG A 279 3.89 -4.85 -36.30
CA ARG A 279 2.78 -5.56 -35.67
C ARG A 279 1.57 -5.68 -36.59
N LYS A 280 1.22 -4.59 -37.28
CA LYS A 280 0.02 -4.51 -38.12
C LYS A 280 0.25 -3.60 -39.31
N ILE A 281 -0.33 -3.97 -40.44
CA ILE A 281 -0.35 -3.15 -41.66
C ILE A 281 -1.76 -2.58 -41.84
N LEU A 282 -1.87 -1.29 -42.11
CA LEU A 282 -3.10 -0.56 -42.40
C LEU A 282 -2.96 0.14 -43.76
N GLU A 283 -4.08 0.51 -44.38
CA GLU A 283 -4.06 1.25 -45.66
C GLU A 283 -3.34 2.60 -45.56
N ILE A 284 -3.34 3.21 -44.36
CA ILE A 284 -2.72 4.51 -44.09
C ILE A 284 -1.25 4.41 -43.65
N GLY A 285 -0.71 3.21 -43.40
CA GLY A 285 0.64 3.02 -42.88
C GLY A 285 0.86 1.71 -42.13
N ALA A 286 2.00 1.58 -41.45
CA ALA A 286 2.33 0.41 -40.63
C ALA A 286 2.36 0.79 -39.14
N ILE A 287 1.81 -0.08 -38.29
CA ILE A 287 1.98 -0.02 -36.84
C ILE A 287 3.21 -0.85 -36.49
N VAL A 288 4.21 -0.20 -35.90
CA VAL A 288 5.47 -0.80 -35.48
C VAL A 288 5.61 -0.69 -33.97
N GLU A 289 6.11 -1.75 -33.34
CA GLU A 289 6.41 -1.78 -31.91
C GLU A 289 7.84 -1.28 -31.71
N VAL A 290 8.01 -0.07 -31.18
CA VAL A 290 9.32 0.59 -30.97
C VAL A 290 9.95 0.22 -29.63
N LEU A 291 9.12 0.00 -28.63
CA LEU A 291 9.49 -0.50 -27.30
C LEU A 291 8.45 -1.55 -26.89
N PRO A 292 8.75 -2.43 -25.93
CA PRO A 292 7.82 -3.45 -25.47
C PRO A 292 6.46 -2.84 -25.10
N ASN A 293 5.42 -3.17 -25.86
CA ASN A 293 4.06 -2.66 -25.68
C ASN A 293 3.86 -1.16 -26.00
N VAL A 294 4.81 -0.53 -26.69
CA VAL A 294 4.67 0.82 -27.24
C VAL A 294 4.60 0.75 -28.76
N GLU A 295 3.42 1.05 -29.29
CA GLU A 295 3.16 1.09 -30.72
C GLU A 295 3.32 2.51 -31.27
N ALA A 296 4.00 2.62 -32.42
CA ALA A 296 4.11 3.84 -33.19
C ALA A 296 3.51 3.64 -34.58
N LEU A 297 2.79 4.65 -35.06
CA LEU A 297 2.26 4.67 -36.43
C LEU A 297 3.31 5.28 -37.37
N VAL A 298 3.74 4.50 -38.36
CA VAL A 298 4.51 4.98 -39.50
C VAL A 298 3.55 5.21 -40.66
N HIS A 299 3.28 6.48 -40.96
CA HIS A 299 2.43 6.84 -42.10
C HIS A 299 3.08 6.43 -43.43
N VAL A 300 2.28 6.11 -44.45
CA VAL A 300 2.77 5.66 -45.77
C VAL A 300 3.82 6.59 -46.38
N SER A 301 3.68 7.90 -46.20
CA SER A 301 4.62 8.92 -46.69
C SER A 301 5.95 9.00 -45.92
N GLN A 302 6.09 8.23 -44.84
CA GLN A 302 7.25 8.21 -43.93
C GLN A 302 7.92 6.83 -43.90
N LEU A 303 7.50 5.89 -44.76
CA LEU A 303 8.08 4.54 -44.87
C LEU A 303 9.38 4.52 -45.66
N ASP A 304 9.49 5.32 -46.72
CA ASP A 304 10.65 5.36 -47.61
C ASP A 304 10.86 6.78 -48.18
N VAL A 305 12.05 7.05 -48.69
CA VAL A 305 12.39 8.27 -49.45
C VAL A 305 11.71 8.25 -50.82
N LYS A 306 11.52 7.06 -51.41
CA LYS A 306 10.76 6.87 -52.64
C LYS A 306 9.26 6.87 -52.35
N ARG A 307 8.45 7.28 -53.33
CA ARG A 307 6.99 7.21 -53.21
C ARG A 307 6.56 5.75 -53.14
N VAL A 308 5.90 5.40 -52.03
CA VAL A 308 5.37 4.05 -51.78
C VAL A 308 3.89 4.05 -52.12
N ASP A 309 3.49 3.24 -53.11
CA ASP A 309 2.08 3.09 -53.50
C ASP A 309 1.35 2.07 -52.61
N LYS A 310 2.05 1.04 -52.12
CA LYS A 310 1.52 0.05 -51.16
C LYS A 310 2.47 -0.16 -49.99
N VAL A 311 1.93 -0.15 -48.77
CA VAL A 311 2.70 -0.37 -47.53
C VAL A 311 3.39 -1.74 -47.52
N GLU A 312 2.74 -2.73 -48.13
CA GLU A 312 3.20 -4.13 -48.24
C GLU A 312 4.51 -4.30 -49.02
N ASP A 313 4.87 -3.31 -49.86
CA ASP A 313 6.11 -3.35 -50.63
C ASP A 313 7.36 -3.07 -49.76
N VAL A 314 7.16 -2.42 -48.61
CA VAL A 314 8.26 -1.88 -47.77
C VAL A 314 8.22 -2.43 -46.34
N ALA A 315 7.06 -2.89 -45.87
CA ALA A 315 6.87 -3.43 -44.54
C ALA A 315 6.11 -4.76 -44.59
N ARG A 316 6.73 -5.84 -44.10
CA ARG A 316 6.06 -7.12 -43.90
C ARG A 316 5.71 -7.33 -42.43
N LEU A 317 4.61 -8.05 -42.18
CA LEU A 317 4.20 -8.37 -40.82
C LEU A 317 5.29 -9.21 -40.13
N GLY A 318 5.75 -8.74 -38.97
CA GLY A 318 6.84 -9.36 -38.21
C GLY A 318 8.26 -8.97 -38.62
N GLU A 319 8.45 -8.12 -39.64
CA GLU A 319 9.76 -7.61 -40.05
C GLU A 319 10.28 -6.54 -39.07
N GLU A 320 11.60 -6.46 -38.89
CA GLU A 320 12.25 -5.44 -38.07
C GLU A 320 12.76 -4.29 -38.96
N MET A 321 12.48 -3.05 -38.57
CA MET A 321 12.95 -1.85 -39.26
C MET A 321 13.31 -0.74 -38.29
N THR A 322 14.37 0.01 -38.60
CA THR A 322 14.78 1.17 -37.81
C THR A 322 13.88 2.36 -38.12
N VAL A 323 13.27 2.93 -37.09
CA VAL A 323 12.37 4.09 -37.21
C VAL A 323 12.74 5.16 -36.18
N LYS A 324 12.61 6.42 -36.56
CA LYS A 324 12.82 7.57 -35.68
C LYS A 324 11.48 8.08 -35.15
N VAL A 325 11.38 8.32 -33.85
CA VAL A 325 10.15 8.89 -33.27
C VAL A 325 10.11 10.38 -33.58
N ILE A 326 9.12 10.82 -34.36
CA ILE A 326 9.03 12.19 -34.88
C ILE A 326 8.07 13.06 -34.08
N GLU A 327 7.06 12.46 -33.45
CA GLU A 327 6.00 13.18 -32.74
C GLU A 327 5.40 12.29 -31.65
N ILE A 328 5.19 12.85 -30.46
CA ILE A 328 4.56 12.16 -29.33
C ILE A 328 3.39 13.04 -28.86
N ASN A 329 2.16 12.59 -29.08
CA ASN A 329 0.94 13.27 -28.64
C ASN A 329 0.17 12.37 -27.67
N GLY A 330 0.51 12.43 -26.39
CA GLY A 330 -0.03 11.50 -25.38
C GLY A 330 0.24 10.04 -25.80
N ASP A 331 -0.82 9.27 -26.03
CA ASP A 331 -0.74 7.86 -26.44
C ASP A 331 -0.45 7.65 -27.93
N ARG A 332 -0.51 8.70 -28.76
CA ARG A 332 -0.28 8.59 -30.21
C ARG A 332 1.16 8.96 -30.54
N ILE A 333 1.97 7.94 -30.80
CA ILE A 333 3.35 8.09 -31.23
C ILE A 333 3.42 7.96 -32.75
N ARG A 334 4.05 8.91 -33.42
CA ARG A 334 4.38 8.81 -34.84
C ARG A 334 5.87 8.54 -35.00
N ALA A 335 6.18 7.63 -35.90
CA ALA A 335 7.55 7.33 -36.27
C ALA A 335 7.76 7.48 -37.78
N SER A 336 9.00 7.72 -38.18
CA SER A 336 9.42 7.84 -39.58
C SER A 336 10.66 6.99 -39.83
N ARG A 337 10.55 6.10 -40.82
CA ARG A 337 11.71 5.39 -41.39
C ARG A 337 12.47 6.29 -42.36
N ARG A 338 11.75 7.17 -43.07
CA ARG A 338 12.33 8.15 -43.99
C ARG A 338 13.33 9.09 -43.30
N ALA A 339 13.05 9.52 -42.07
CA ALA A 339 13.96 10.34 -41.28
C ALA A 339 15.30 9.64 -41.01
N VAL A 340 15.28 8.33 -40.73
CA VAL A 340 16.50 7.53 -40.53
C VAL A 340 17.28 7.41 -41.84
N LEU A 341 16.60 7.09 -42.94
CA LEU A 341 17.23 6.95 -44.26
C LEU A 341 17.84 8.25 -44.79
N LEU A 342 17.26 9.41 -44.45
CA LEU A 342 17.81 10.72 -44.81
C LEU A 342 19.02 11.11 -43.94
N GLU A 343 19.03 10.74 -42.66
CA GLU A 343 20.19 10.93 -41.78
C GLU A 343 21.36 10.06 -42.20
N GLU A 344 21.12 8.79 -42.60
CA GLU A 344 22.15 7.91 -43.17
C GLU A 344 22.75 8.45 -44.49
N GLN A 345 22.01 9.32 -45.19
CA GLN A 345 22.45 10.01 -46.41
C GLN A 345 23.11 11.38 -46.13
N GLY A 346 23.30 11.75 -44.85
CA GLY A 346 24.01 12.97 -44.44
C GLY A 346 23.14 14.22 -44.29
N HIS A 347 21.81 14.10 -44.34
CA HIS A 347 20.89 15.21 -44.07
C HIS A 347 20.39 15.16 -42.62
N PRO A 348 20.73 16.14 -41.77
CA PRO A 348 20.27 16.16 -40.38
C PRO A 348 18.76 16.35 -40.32
N TRP A 349 18.09 15.55 -39.50
CA TRP A 349 16.65 15.68 -39.27
C TRP A 349 16.34 16.96 -38.49
N SER A 350 15.43 17.80 -39.00
CA SER A 350 14.81 18.89 -38.27
C SER A 350 13.35 18.54 -37.93
N PRO A 351 12.87 18.80 -36.69
CA PRO A 351 11.46 18.59 -36.32
C PRO A 351 10.48 19.31 -37.24
N GLU A 352 10.86 20.46 -37.79
CA GLU A 352 10.03 21.32 -38.64
C GLU A 352 9.69 20.68 -40.01
N ASP A 353 10.57 19.84 -40.55
CA ASP A 353 10.40 19.21 -41.88
C ASP A 353 9.39 18.05 -41.89
N THR A 354 9.02 17.57 -40.71
CA THR A 354 8.10 16.42 -40.54
C THR A 354 6.70 16.82 -40.05
N ALA A 355 6.52 18.09 -39.65
CA ALA A 355 5.21 18.64 -39.34
C ALA A 355 4.34 18.69 -40.61
N ARG A 356 3.04 18.34 -40.48
CA ARG A 356 2.11 18.43 -41.61
C ARG A 356 2.11 19.87 -42.16
N PRO A 357 2.21 20.09 -43.48
CA PRO A 357 2.00 21.42 -44.03
C PRO A 357 0.60 21.91 -43.65
N ALA A 358 0.51 23.15 -43.18
CA ALA A 358 -0.76 23.79 -42.84
C ALA A 358 -1.75 23.68 -44.02
N PRO A 359 -3.07 23.54 -43.77
CA PRO A 359 -4.07 23.53 -44.84
C PRO A 359 -3.90 24.79 -45.69
N ARG A 360 -3.71 24.64 -47.00
CA ARG A 360 -3.55 25.77 -47.92
C ARG A 360 -4.77 26.69 -47.80
N PRO A 361 -4.60 28.03 -47.76
CA PRO A 361 -5.73 28.96 -47.73
C PRO A 361 -6.64 28.71 -48.93
N ARG A 362 -7.94 28.57 -48.66
CA ARG A 362 -8.99 28.42 -49.66
C ARG A 362 -9.03 29.74 -50.46
N GLY A 363 -8.53 29.71 -51.69
CA GLY A 363 -8.40 30.90 -52.53
C GLY A 363 -9.73 31.63 -52.73
N ASP A 364 -9.65 32.96 -52.68
CA ASP A 364 -10.71 33.92 -52.97
C ASP A 364 -11.50 33.55 -54.23
N ARG A 365 -12.82 33.35 -54.05
CA ARG A 365 -13.77 33.38 -55.15
C ARG A 365 -14.58 34.66 -55.01
N GLY A 366 -14.36 35.53 -55.98
CA GLY A 366 -14.77 36.93 -55.97
C GLY A 366 -16.26 37.20 -56.06
N ASP A 367 -16.53 38.47 -55.78
CA ASP A 367 -17.76 39.23 -55.92
C ASP A 367 -18.63 38.85 -57.11
N ARG A 368 -19.92 38.63 -56.84
CA ARG A 368 -21.02 39.04 -57.71
C ARG A 368 -22.36 39.06 -56.98
N GLY A 369 -22.87 40.27 -56.76
CA GLY A 369 -24.24 40.63 -57.12
C GLY A 369 -25.23 40.89 -55.98
N ASP A 370 -25.41 42.17 -55.65
CA ASP A 370 -26.60 42.72 -55.00
C ASP A 370 -27.88 42.43 -55.80
N ARG A 371 -28.91 41.90 -55.13
CA ARG A 371 -30.30 42.44 -55.07
C ARG A 371 -31.28 41.42 -54.50
N GLY A 372 -32.08 41.86 -53.53
CA GLY A 372 -33.48 41.44 -53.42
C GLY A 372 -34.06 41.34 -52.01
N ASP A 373 -34.64 42.44 -51.53
CA ASP A 373 -35.54 42.50 -50.37
C ASP A 373 -36.77 41.58 -50.50
N ARG A 374 -37.23 41.09 -49.33
CA ARG A 374 -38.57 40.61 -48.89
C ARG A 374 -38.44 39.26 -48.17
N GLY A 375 -38.96 39.04 -46.97
CA GLY A 375 -39.80 39.86 -46.10
C GLY A 375 -40.16 39.07 -44.83
N ASP A 376 -40.70 39.79 -43.85
CA ASP A 376 -41.18 39.30 -42.56
C ASP A 376 -42.20 38.15 -42.63
N ARG A 377 -42.07 37.22 -41.66
CA ARG A 377 -43.11 36.43 -40.96
C ARG A 377 -42.41 35.29 -40.21
N GLY A 378 -42.62 35.00 -38.94
CA GLY A 378 -43.54 35.51 -37.93
C GLY A 378 -43.49 34.55 -36.73
N ASP A 379 -43.66 35.09 -35.53
CA ASP A 379 -43.82 34.35 -34.27
C ASP A 379 -45.05 33.42 -34.27
N ARG A 380 -44.92 32.29 -33.56
CA ARG A 380 -45.91 31.48 -32.80
C ARG A 380 -45.65 29.97 -33.00
N GLY A 381 -45.67 29.13 -31.97
CA GLY A 381 -46.04 29.36 -30.58
C GLY A 381 -45.93 28.09 -29.73
N ASP A 382 -46.09 28.32 -28.43
CA ASP A 382 -46.22 27.34 -27.35
C ASP A 382 -47.43 26.41 -27.46
N ARG A 383 -47.30 25.29 -26.72
CA ARG A 383 -48.29 24.32 -26.17
C ARG A 383 -48.21 22.92 -26.80
N GLY A 384 -48.17 21.84 -26.02
CA GLY A 384 -48.32 21.76 -24.57
C GLY A 384 -48.24 20.35 -24.01
N ASP A 385 -48.28 20.30 -22.67
CA ASP A 385 -48.45 19.12 -21.83
C ASP A 385 -49.72 18.31 -22.16
N ARG A 386 -49.61 16.98 -22.06
CA ARG A 386 -50.36 16.11 -21.12
C ARG A 386 -50.38 14.66 -21.61
N GLY A 387 -50.19 13.73 -20.67
CA GLY A 387 -50.75 12.39 -20.82
C GLY A 387 -50.17 11.31 -19.91
N ASP A 388 -50.28 11.46 -18.60
CA ASP A 388 -50.26 10.33 -17.65
C ASP A 388 -51.52 9.48 -17.81
N ARG A 389 -51.35 8.15 -17.81
CA ARG A 389 -52.13 7.11 -17.08
C ARG A 389 -52.25 5.81 -17.88
N GLY A 390 -51.97 4.71 -17.19
CA GLY A 390 -52.37 3.38 -17.66
C GLY A 390 -51.83 2.23 -16.82
N ASP A 391 -52.09 2.26 -15.52
CA ASP A 391 -51.85 1.17 -14.58
C ASP A 391 -52.84 0.00 -14.76
N ARG A 392 -52.46 -1.16 -14.22
CA ARG A 392 -53.20 -2.44 -13.99
C ARG A 392 -53.13 -3.54 -15.05
N GLY A 393 -52.61 -4.68 -14.60
CA GLY A 393 -52.72 -5.97 -15.28
C GLY A 393 -52.20 -7.14 -14.44
N ASP A 394 -52.62 -7.19 -13.19
CA ASP A 394 -52.38 -8.23 -12.19
C ASP A 394 -52.92 -9.62 -12.63
N ARG A 395 -52.12 -10.70 -12.48
CA ARG A 395 -52.50 -11.99 -11.82
C ARG A 395 -51.81 -13.27 -12.34
N ARG A 396 -51.18 -13.92 -11.34
CA ARG A 396 -51.33 -15.33 -10.90
C ARG A 396 -50.73 -16.50 -11.71
N GLY A 397 -49.99 -17.28 -10.92
CA GLY A 397 -49.92 -18.75 -10.98
C GLY A 397 -48.49 -19.23 -11.20
N GLY A 398 -47.87 -20.08 -10.39
CA GLY A 398 -48.31 -20.85 -9.23
C GLY A 398 -47.20 -21.85 -8.87
N ARG A 399 -47.00 -22.06 -7.56
CA ARG A 399 -46.57 -23.30 -6.86
C ARG A 399 -45.51 -24.21 -7.50
N GLY A 400 -44.43 -24.44 -6.74
CA GLY A 400 -43.64 -25.67 -6.78
C GLY A 400 -42.76 -25.82 -5.54
N ARG A 401 -43.15 -26.73 -4.63
CA ARG A 401 -42.43 -27.11 -3.41
C ARG A 401 -41.27 -28.06 -3.76
N GLY A 402 -40.22 -28.07 -2.94
CA GLY A 402 -39.27 -29.20 -2.87
C GLY A 402 -38.19 -29.00 -1.81
N ARG A 403 -38.28 -29.77 -0.71
CA ARG A 403 -37.32 -29.87 0.41
C ARG A 403 -36.23 -30.92 0.12
N GLY A 404 -35.15 -30.85 0.92
CA GLY A 404 -34.19 -31.94 1.20
C GLY A 404 -32.84 -31.69 0.52
N ASP A 405 -31.67 -31.94 1.11
CA ASP A 405 -31.26 -32.52 2.39
C ASP A 405 -29.78 -32.10 2.58
N SER A 406 -29.37 -31.64 3.77
CA SER A 406 -28.35 -32.28 4.62
C SER A 406 -27.29 -33.16 3.94
N HIS A 407 -26.00 -32.79 4.07
CA HIS A 407 -24.99 -33.61 4.76
C HIS A 407 -23.57 -32.99 4.76
N ARG A 408 -23.03 -32.96 5.98
CA ARG A 408 -21.64 -33.12 6.45
C ARG A 408 -20.59 -32.06 6.12
#